data_AF-A0A957ULJ7-F1
#
_entry.id   AF-A0A957ULJ7-F1
#
_cell.length_a   1.000
_cell.length_b   1.000
_cell.length_c   1.000
_cell.angle_alpha   90.00
_cell.angle_beta   90.00
_cell.angle_gamma   90.00
#
_symmetry.space_group_name_H-M   'P 1'
#
loop_
_entity.id
_entity.type
_entity.pdbx_description
1 polymer ?
#
loop_
_entity_poly.entity_id
_entity_poly.type
_entity_poly.pdbx_seq_one_letter_code
_entity_poly.pdbx_strand_id
1 'polypeptide(L)' 'LGVRFMTQAGYDPNAMIGVMEILADSSEGQAPPEFFSTHPNPENRIQKIQAAIQKYYPNGLPAGLEE' A
#
# COMPACT_ATOMS: atom_id res chain seq x y z
N LEU A 1 3.15 -5.00 8.45
CA LEU A 1 3.70 -4.05 9.44
C LEU A 1 3.28 -2.62 9.15
N GLY A 2 3.61 -2.04 7.98
CA GLY A 2 3.22 -0.67 7.61
C GLY A 2 1.74 -0.32 7.85
N VAL A 3 0.80 -1.14 7.38
CA VAL A 3 -0.65 -0.97 7.63
C VAL A 3 -0.99 -0.81 9.12
N ARG A 4 -0.36 -1.60 10.00
CA ARG A 4 -0.57 -1.48 11.46
C ARG A 4 0.02 -0.17 11.99
N PHE A 5 1.19 0.22 11.52
CA PHE A 5 1.84 1.45 11.96
C PHE A 5 1.05 2.69 11.57
N MET A 6 0.49 2.74 10.35
CA MET A 6 -0.39 3.83 9.90
C MET A 6 -1.54 4.03 10.88
N THR A 7 -2.31 2.98 11.10
CA THR A 7 -3.46 3.01 12.02
C THR A 7 -3.08 3.30 13.47
N GLN A 8 -1.93 2.80 13.96
CA GLN A 8 -1.46 3.08 15.32
C GLN A 8 -1.03 4.54 15.49
N ALA A 9 -0.56 5.16 14.40
CA ALA A 9 -0.22 6.57 14.35
C ALA A 9 -1.44 7.48 14.04
N GLY A 10 -2.63 6.90 13.85
CA GLY A 10 -3.86 7.65 13.58
C GLY A 10 -4.15 7.92 12.10
N TYR A 11 -3.38 7.35 11.16
CA TYR A 11 -3.56 7.56 9.73
C TYR A 11 -4.33 6.43 9.04
N ASP A 12 -5.07 6.77 7.98
CA ASP A 12 -5.72 5.80 7.11
C ASP A 12 -4.67 5.01 6.30
N PRO A 13 -4.59 3.67 6.47
CA PRO A 13 -3.68 2.84 5.69
C PRO A 13 -4.01 2.79 4.19
N ASN A 14 -5.21 3.20 3.76
CA ASN A 14 -5.56 3.34 2.34
C ASN A 14 -4.70 4.39 1.63
N ALA A 15 -4.21 5.41 2.34
CA ALA A 15 -3.28 6.38 1.76
C ALA A 15 -2.01 5.72 1.18
N MET A 16 -1.61 4.56 1.72
CA MET A 16 -0.50 3.79 1.16
C MET A 16 -0.77 3.29 -0.27
N ILE A 17 -2.03 3.04 -0.63
CA ILE A 17 -2.44 2.63 -1.99
C ILE A 17 -2.22 3.80 -2.95
N GLY A 18 -2.69 5.00 -2.59
CA GLY A 18 -2.50 6.20 -3.42
C GLY A 18 -1.02 6.50 -3.70
N VAL A 19 -0.14 6.30 -2.70
CA VAL A 19 1.31 6.40 -2.93
C VAL A 19 1.80 5.39 -3.96
N MET A 20 1.30 4.15 -3.95
CA MET A 20 1.70 3.15 -4.96
C MET A 20 1.15 3.48 -6.34
N GLU A 21 -0.06 4.06 -6.43
CA GLU A 21 -0.64 4.52 -7.71
C GLU A 21 0.20 5.65 -8.31
N ILE A 22 0.59 6.65 -7.51
CA ILE A 22 1.50 7.73 -7.95
C ILE A 22 2.83 7.16 -8.46
N LEU A 23 3.39 6.15 -7.78
CA LEU A 23 4.62 5.50 -8.20
C LEU A 23 4.44 4.67 -9.49
N ALA A 24 3.29 4.02 -9.67
CA ALA A 24 2.96 3.30 -10.89
C ALA A 24 2.88 4.28 -12.08
N ASP A 25 2.18 5.40 -11.91
CA ASP A 25 2.03 6.43 -12.94
C ASP A 25 3.35 7.14 -13.27
N SER A 26 4.22 7.31 -12.27
CA SER A 26 5.55 7.92 -12.46
C SER A 26 6.57 6.96 -13.07
N SER A 27 6.25 5.67 -13.19
CA SER A 27 7.14 4.67 -13.77
C SER A 27 7.03 4.70 -15.29
N GLU A 28 7.85 5.52 -15.97
CA GLU A 28 7.94 5.52 -17.43
C GLU A 28 8.69 4.27 -17.95
N GLY A 29 8.02 3.45 -18.76
CA GLY A 29 8.65 2.37 -19.55
C GLY A 29 8.35 0.94 -19.11
N GLN A 30 8.92 -0.04 -19.82
CA GLN A 30 8.82 -1.46 -19.48
C GLN A 30 9.65 -1.74 -18.22
N ALA A 31 8.98 -1.87 -17.08
CA ALA A 31 9.62 -2.30 -15.84
C ALA A 31 10.28 -3.68 -16.04
N PRO A 32 11.56 -3.85 -15.63
CA PRO A 32 12.18 -5.17 -15.66
C PRO A 32 11.40 -6.14 -14.75
N PRO A 33 11.46 -7.46 -15.00
CA PRO A 33 10.83 -8.43 -14.13
C PRO A 33 11.22 -8.18 -12.66
N GLU A 34 10.27 -8.35 -11.72
CA GLU A 34 10.47 -7.97 -10.31
C GLU A 34 11.74 -8.58 -9.69
N PHE A 35 12.12 -9.79 -10.11
CA PHE A 35 13.35 -10.47 -9.67
C PHE A 35 14.63 -9.67 -9.93
N PHE A 36 14.65 -8.83 -10.98
CA PHE A 36 15.79 -7.99 -11.34
C PHE A 36 15.62 -6.53 -10.92
N SER A 37 14.50 -6.16 -10.28
CA SER A 37 14.22 -4.79 -9.85
C SER A 37 14.75 -4.53 -8.45
N THR A 38 15.38 -3.37 -8.22
CA THR A 38 15.75 -2.91 -6.86
C THR A 38 14.56 -2.35 -6.08
N HIS A 39 13.49 -1.99 -6.79
CA HIS A 39 12.23 -1.54 -6.24
C HIS A 39 11.12 -2.54 -6.56
N PRO A 40 10.30 -2.92 -5.57
CA PRO A 40 9.20 -3.85 -5.79
C PRO A 40 8.12 -3.23 -6.69
N ASN A 41 7.47 -4.06 -7.51
CA ASN A 41 6.42 -3.60 -8.42
C ASN A 41 5.23 -2.97 -7.65
N PRO A 42 4.77 -1.75 -8.01
CA PRO A 42 3.69 -1.07 -7.31
C PRO A 42 2.36 -1.85 -7.26
N GLU A 43 1.94 -2.50 -8.34
CA GLU A 43 0.68 -3.26 -8.39
C GLU A 43 0.70 -4.46 -7.43
N ASN A 44 1.82 -5.20 -7.41
CA ASN A 44 2.04 -6.27 -6.44
C ASN A 44 2.02 -5.74 -5.00
N ARG A 45 2.47 -4.51 -4.79
CA ARG A 45 2.44 -3.84 -3.47
C ARG A 45 1.03 -3.42 -3.08
N ILE A 46 0.22 -2.89 -3.99
CA ILE A 46 -1.19 -2.56 -3.76
C ILE A 46 -1.95 -3.80 -3.28
N GLN A 47 -1.82 -4.92 -3.97
CA GLN A 47 -2.48 -6.18 -3.57
C GLN A 47 -2.06 -6.63 -2.17
N LYS A 48 -0.77 -6.53 -1.83
CA LYS A 48 -0.26 -6.86 -0.49
C LYS A 48 -0.78 -5.91 0.59
N ILE A 49 -0.95 -4.62 0.27
CA ILE A 49 -1.51 -3.63 1.20
C ILE A 49 -2.99 -3.94 1.45
N GLN A 50 -3.79 -4.16 0.40
CA GLN A 50 -5.20 -4.54 0.52
C GLN A 50 -5.38 -5.82 1.34
N ALA A 51 -4.57 -6.85 1.06
CA ALA A 51 -4.60 -8.09 1.83
C ALA A 51 -4.21 -7.88 3.30
N ALA A 52 -3.27 -6.99 3.58
CA ALA A 52 -2.88 -6.65 4.95
C ALA A 52 -3.97 -5.85 5.68
N ILE A 53 -4.65 -4.91 5.01
CA ILE A 53 -5.81 -4.20 5.56
C ILE A 53 -6.90 -5.21 5.91
N GLN A 54 -7.29 -6.08 4.98
CA GLN A 54 -8.29 -7.12 5.24
C GLN A 54 -7.89 -8.06 6.38
N LYS A 55 -6.61 -8.41 6.48
CA LYS A 55 -6.10 -9.29 7.54
C LYS A 55 -6.15 -8.65 8.92
N TYR A 56 -5.82 -7.35 9.04
CA TYR A 56 -5.76 -6.67 10.32
C TYR A 56 -7.09 -6.03 10.73
N TYR A 57 -7.92 -5.68 9.75
CA TYR A 57 -9.19 -4.96 9.92
C TYR A 57 -10.33 -5.67 9.15
N PRO A 58 -10.63 -6.95 9.47
CA PRO A 58 -11.62 -7.72 8.73
C PRO A 58 -13.05 -7.17 8.83
N ASN A 59 -13.31 -6.33 9.83
CA ASN A 59 -14.61 -5.68 10.07
C ASN A 59 -14.61 -4.19 9.70
N GLY A 60 -13.61 -3.73 8.93
CA GLY A 60 -13.42 -2.32 8.59
C GLY A 60 -12.42 -1.60 9.48
N LEU A 61 -11.99 -0.42 9.04
CA LEU A 61 -11.00 0.42 9.71
C LEU A 61 -11.58 1.07 10.99
N PRO A 62 -10.73 1.35 11.99
CA PRO A 62 -11.12 2.19 13.13
C PRO A 62 -11.66 3.55 12.68
N ALA A 63 -12.62 4.09 13.42
CA ALA A 63 -13.10 5.46 13.20
C ALA A 63 -12.07 6.50 13.67
N GLY A 64 -12.14 7.70 13.09
CA GLY A 64 -11.30 8.84 13.50
C GLY A 64 -9.86 8.79 13.01
N LEU A 65 -9.58 8.02 11.95
CA LEU A 65 -8.30 8.09 11.25
C LEU A 65 -8.23 9.35 10.39
N GLU A 66 -7.06 9.93 10.30
CA GLU A 66 -6.73 11.03 9.38
C GLU A 66 -6.54 10.48 7.96
N GLU A 67 -7.09 11.18 6.97
CA GLU A 67 -6.92 10.88 5.53
C GLU A 67 -5.54 11.28 5.01
#